data_AF-A0A958AWB6-F1
#
_entry.id   AF-A0A958AWB6-F1
#
_cell.length_a   1.000
_cell.length_b   1.000
_cell.length_c   1.000
_cell.angle_alpha   90.00
_cell.angle_beta   90.00
_cell.angle_gamma   90.00
#
_symmetry.space_group_name_H-M   'P 1'
#
loop_
_entity.id
_entity.type
_entity.pdbx_description
1 polymer ?
#
loop_
_entity_poly.entity_id
_entity_poly.type
_entity_poly.pdbx_seq_one_letter_code
_entity_poly.pdbx_strand_id
1 'polypeptide(L)'
;IRVPDFEAAIDLAVELEEGLHHSAIIHSANIYHMSEFGKAINTTLFVKNAPSYAGLGFGGEGYTSFTIAGRTGEGMTTCRTFTRFRRCSLVGAFSSV
;
A
#
# COMPACT_ATOMS: atom_id res chain seq x y z
N ILE A 1 -3.87 20.46 -9.90
CA ILE A 1 -4.31 21.72 -9.25
C ILE A 1 -3.06 22.37 -8.65
N ARG A 2 -2.87 23.69 -8.81
CA ARG A 2 -1.68 24.37 -8.26
C ARG A 2 -1.96 24.76 -6.81
N VAL A 3 -0.99 24.55 -5.92
CA VAL A 3 -1.05 24.85 -4.49
C VAL A 3 0.19 25.65 -4.06
N PRO A 4 0.12 26.43 -2.97
CA PRO A 4 1.20 27.34 -2.56
C PRO A 4 2.43 26.61 -1.99
N ASP A 5 2.23 25.54 -1.22
CA ASP A 5 3.27 24.82 -0.49
C ASP A 5 2.96 23.32 -0.39
N PHE A 6 3.82 22.58 0.32
CA PHE A 6 3.75 21.11 0.40
C PHE A 6 2.63 20.65 1.33
N GLU A 7 2.42 21.35 2.42
CA GLU A 7 1.38 21.09 3.41
C GLU A 7 0.00 21.24 2.75
N ALA A 8 -0.23 22.32 2.01
CA ALA A 8 -1.45 22.49 1.21
C ALA A 8 -1.60 21.43 0.10
N ALA A 9 -0.48 20.90 -0.43
CA ALA A 9 -0.52 19.78 -1.37
C ALA A 9 -0.99 18.48 -0.70
N ILE A 10 -0.55 18.21 0.53
CA ILE A 10 -0.99 17.05 1.30
C ILE A 10 -2.49 17.15 1.57
N ASP A 11 -2.96 18.27 2.12
CA ASP A 11 -4.36 18.45 2.49
C ASP A 11 -5.29 18.28 1.28
N LEU A 12 -4.93 18.91 0.17
CA LEU A 12 -5.68 18.78 -1.08
C LEU A 12 -5.65 17.34 -1.61
N ALA A 13 -4.51 16.65 -1.55
CA ALA A 13 -4.41 15.28 -2.02
C ALA A 13 -5.24 14.32 -1.16
N VAL A 14 -5.29 14.51 0.16
CA VAL A 14 -6.13 13.74 1.08
C VAL A 14 -7.60 13.98 0.81
N GLU A 15 -8.00 15.23 0.56
CA GLU A 15 -9.38 15.56 0.17
C GLU A 15 -9.78 14.89 -1.15
N LEU A 16 -8.93 14.98 -2.18
CA LEU A 16 -9.18 14.41 -3.51
C LEU A 16 -9.19 12.87 -3.54
N GLU A 17 -8.60 12.23 -2.55
CA GLU A 17 -8.61 10.77 -2.41
C GLU A 17 -9.98 10.26 -1.91
N GLU A 18 -10.80 11.15 -1.34
CA GLU A 18 -12.16 10.87 -0.83
C GLU A 18 -12.21 9.75 0.23
N GLY A 19 -11.09 9.44 0.87
CA GLY A 19 -11.00 8.40 1.90
C GLY A 19 -11.18 6.98 1.35
N LEU A 20 -10.92 6.77 0.06
CA LEU A 20 -10.93 5.45 -0.57
C LEU A 20 -9.77 4.57 -0.09
N HIS A 21 -8.70 5.20 0.42
CA HIS A 21 -7.42 4.60 0.79
C HIS A 21 -6.88 3.63 -0.27
N HIS A 22 -7.08 3.92 -1.55
CA HIS A 22 -6.77 2.98 -2.63
C HIS A 22 -5.36 3.18 -3.19
N SER A 23 -5.06 4.35 -3.75
CA SER A 23 -3.76 4.58 -4.40
C SER A 23 -3.35 6.05 -4.39
N ALA A 24 -2.08 6.31 -4.16
CA ALA A 24 -1.48 7.64 -4.32
C ALA A 24 -0.07 7.56 -4.91
N ILE A 25 0.34 8.63 -5.57
CA ILE A 25 1.65 8.75 -6.19
C ILE A 25 2.26 10.09 -5.80
N ILE A 26 3.56 10.10 -5.48
CA ILE A 26 4.33 11.33 -5.24
C ILE A 26 5.61 11.35 -6.07
N HIS A 27 5.92 12.52 -6.62
CA HIS A 27 7.23 12.83 -7.19
C HIS A 27 7.93 13.87 -6.31
N SER A 28 9.04 13.49 -5.67
CA SER A 28 9.81 14.34 -4.77
C SER A 28 11.26 13.84 -4.68
N ALA A 29 12.21 14.71 -4.34
CA ALA A 29 13.56 14.27 -3.93
C ALA A 29 13.72 14.25 -2.40
N ASN A 30 12.79 14.88 -1.67
CA ASN A 30 12.85 14.97 -0.22
C ASN A 30 12.17 13.76 0.44
N ILE A 31 12.96 12.94 1.13
CA ILE A 31 12.49 11.74 1.82
C ILE A 31 11.50 12.03 2.96
N TYR A 32 11.61 13.19 3.61
CA TYR A 32 10.73 13.58 4.70
C TYR A 32 9.32 13.89 4.16
N HIS A 33 9.25 14.61 3.05
CA HIS A 33 7.98 14.87 2.35
C HIS A 33 7.32 13.55 1.91
N MET A 34 8.09 12.61 1.35
CA MET A 34 7.53 11.30 0.98
C MET A 34 7.01 10.53 2.19
N SER A 35 7.70 10.61 3.32
CA SER A 35 7.28 9.93 4.55
C SER A 35 6.05 10.58 5.16
N GLU A 36 5.96 11.91 5.13
CA GLU A 36 4.84 12.66 5.69
C GLU A 36 3.58 12.44 4.87
N PHE A 37 3.66 12.62 3.54
CA PHE A 37 2.53 12.37 2.65
C PHE A 37 2.06 10.91 2.72
N GLY A 38 2.99 9.95 2.76
CA GLY A 38 2.64 8.53 2.87
C GLY A 38 1.86 8.19 4.15
N LYS A 39 2.17 8.85 5.27
CA LYS A 39 1.41 8.70 6.52
C LYS A 39 0.04 9.37 6.45
N ALA A 40 -0.04 10.56 5.84
CA ALA A 40 -1.27 11.33 5.75
C ALA A 40 -2.29 10.67 4.81
N ILE A 41 -1.86 10.21 3.63
CA ILE A 41 -2.75 9.66 2.59
C ILE A 41 -3.21 8.23 2.89
N ASN A 42 -2.42 7.46 3.63
CA ASN A 42 -2.74 6.10 4.11
C ASN A 42 -3.36 5.16 3.06
N THR A 43 -2.84 5.20 1.83
CA THR A 43 -3.35 4.37 0.73
C THR A 43 -2.74 2.98 0.73
N THR A 44 -3.50 2.00 0.24
CA THR A 44 -3.06 0.61 0.04
C THR A 44 -1.85 0.51 -0.88
N LEU A 45 -1.81 1.32 -1.95
CA LEU A 45 -0.72 1.36 -2.92
C LEU A 45 -0.13 2.77 -2.99
N PHE A 46 1.13 2.91 -2.60
CA PHE A 46 1.82 4.20 -2.60
C PHE A 46 3.11 4.15 -3.42
N VAL A 47 3.14 4.91 -4.52
CA VAL A 47 4.27 4.94 -5.45
C VAL A 47 5.07 6.23 -5.30
N LYS A 48 6.40 6.12 -5.29
CA LYS A 48 7.33 7.24 -5.15
C LYS A 48 8.22 7.31 -6.39
N ASN A 49 8.26 8.46 -7.06
CA ASN A 49 9.15 8.73 -8.19
C ASN A 49 9.05 7.75 -9.37
N ALA A 50 7.90 7.13 -9.56
CA ALA A 50 7.66 6.16 -10.60
C ALA A 50 6.21 6.27 -11.09
N PRO A 51 5.90 5.78 -12.31
CA PRO A 51 4.53 5.71 -12.80
C PRO A 51 3.65 4.81 -11.91
N SER A 52 2.34 5.05 -11.89
CA SER A 52 1.39 4.35 -11.01
C SER A 52 1.43 2.82 -11.14
N TYR A 53 1.60 2.30 -12.35
CA TYR A 53 1.69 0.87 -12.61
C TYR A 53 2.94 0.20 -12.02
N ALA A 54 3.94 0.97 -11.57
CA ALA A 54 5.09 0.42 -10.86
C ALA A 54 4.68 -0.25 -9.55
N GLY A 55 3.57 0.19 -8.94
CA GLY A 55 2.98 -0.47 -7.78
C GLY A 55 2.36 -1.84 -8.08
N LEU A 56 2.23 -2.22 -9.36
CA LEU A 56 1.74 -3.53 -9.80
C LEU A 56 2.88 -4.48 -10.22
N GLY A 57 4.12 -4.12 -9.93
CA GLY A 57 5.30 -4.93 -10.27
C GLY A 57 5.86 -4.71 -11.69
N PHE A 58 5.37 -3.72 -12.45
CA PHE A 58 5.96 -3.35 -13.74
C PHE A 58 6.91 -2.16 -13.60
N GLY A 59 8.22 -2.42 -13.58
CA GLY A 59 9.23 -1.37 -13.35
C GLY A 59 9.36 -0.92 -11.89
N GLY A 60 8.72 -1.63 -10.96
CA GLY A 60 8.89 -1.53 -9.51
C GLY A 60 9.00 -2.92 -8.89
N GLU A 61 9.58 -3.02 -7.69
CA GLU A 61 9.67 -4.29 -6.96
C GLU A 61 8.30 -4.75 -6.43
N GLY A 62 8.09 -6.06 -6.37
CA GLY A 62 6.87 -6.68 -5.86
C GLY A 62 6.23 -7.66 -6.85
N TYR A 63 5.13 -8.27 -6.44
CA TYR A 63 4.31 -9.15 -7.29
C TYR A 63 3.14 -8.39 -7.90
N THR A 64 2.63 -8.88 -9.02
CA THR A 64 1.46 -8.30 -9.70
C THR A 64 0.16 -8.86 -9.12
N SER A 65 -0.83 -7.99 -8.94
CA SER A 65 -2.23 -8.38 -8.71
C SER A 65 -3.17 -7.35 -9.33
N PHE A 66 -4.26 -7.82 -9.92
CA PHE A 66 -5.33 -6.98 -10.49
C PHE A 66 -6.53 -6.86 -9.55
N THR A 67 -6.43 -7.39 -8.34
CA THR A 67 -7.42 -7.21 -7.28
C THR A 67 -6.72 -6.59 -6.07
N ILE A 68 -6.97 -5.30 -5.87
CA ILE A 68 -6.44 -4.50 -4.76
C ILE A 68 -7.57 -4.32 -3.75
N ALA A 69 -7.45 -5.00 -2.62
CA ALA A 69 -8.46 -5.04 -1.57
C ALA A 69 -8.15 -3.99 -0.51
N GLY A 70 -8.49 -2.72 -0.79
CA GLY A 70 -8.31 -1.63 0.16
C GLY A 70 -9.33 -1.66 1.31
N ARG A 71 -10.62 -1.83 1.00
CA ARG A 71 -11.69 -1.72 2.00
C ARG A 71 -11.68 -2.83 3.06
N THR A 72 -11.32 -4.04 2.66
CA THR A 72 -11.23 -5.23 3.54
C THR A 72 -9.82 -5.45 4.09
N GLY A 73 -8.81 -4.77 3.53
CA GLY A 73 -7.47 -4.65 4.11
C GLY A 73 -6.47 -5.73 3.70
N GLU A 74 -6.80 -6.63 2.78
CA GLU A 74 -5.87 -7.65 2.29
C GLU A 74 -4.80 -7.08 1.36
N GLY A 75 -4.97 -5.83 0.90
CA GLY A 75 -4.01 -5.14 0.06
C GLY A 75 -3.91 -5.75 -1.34
N MET A 76 -2.70 -5.96 -1.84
CA MET A 76 -2.52 -6.69 -3.09
C MET A 76 -2.82 -8.18 -2.87
N THR A 77 -3.92 -8.66 -3.44
CA THR A 77 -4.35 -10.05 -3.19
C THR A 77 -3.37 -11.05 -3.79
N THR A 78 -3.14 -12.15 -3.07
CA THR A 78 -2.29 -13.27 -3.48
C THR A 78 -3.05 -14.58 -3.35
N CYS A 79 -2.45 -15.70 -3.77
CA CYS A 79 -3.01 -17.03 -3.50
C CYS A 79 -3.33 -17.25 -2.00
N ARG A 80 -2.54 -16.66 -1.08
CA ARG A 80 -2.80 -16.77 0.37
C ARG A 80 -4.13 -16.12 0.78
N THR A 81 -4.50 -15.01 0.14
CA THR A 81 -5.76 -14.29 0.39
C THR A 81 -6.98 -15.16 0.16
N PHE A 82 -6.90 -16.12 -0.78
CA PHE A 82 -8.00 -17.02 -1.12
C PHE A 82 -7.96 -18.36 -0.37
N THR A 83 -7.15 -18.47 0.68
CA THR A 83 -6.99 -19.70 1.47
C THR A 83 -7.30 -19.48 2.94
N ARG A 84 -7.80 -20.53 3.61
CA ARG A 84 -8.03 -20.51 5.06
C ARG A 84 -6.75 -20.94 5.79
N PHE A 85 -6.23 -20.08 6.66
CA PHE A 85 -5.20 -20.48 7.61
C PHE A 85 -5.75 -21.52 8.59
N ARG A 86 -5.09 -22.68 8.67
CA ARG A 86 -5.44 -23.76 9.61
C ARG A 86 -4.31 -23.93 10.61
N ARG A 87 -4.61 -23.81 11.89
CA ARG A 87 -3.71 -24.17 12.98
C ARG A 87 -3.97 -25.62 13.38
N CYS A 88 -2.92 -26.43 13.46
CA CYS A 88 -2.98 -27.82 13.89
C CYS A 88 -1.95 -28.03 15.00
N SER A 89 -2.37 -28.69 16.08
CA SER A 89 -1.50 -29.01 17.22
C SER A 89 -1.49 -30.52 17.40
N LEU A 90 -0.28 -31.11 17.47
CA LEU A 90 -0.09 -32.48 17.90
C LEU A 90 0.50 -32.47 19.31
N VAL A 91 -0.19 -33.08 20.27
CA VAL A 91 0.25 -33.15 21.67
C VAL A 91 0.92 -34.50 21.91
N GLY A 92 2.14 -34.48 22.46
CA GLY A 92 2.87 -35.68 22.88
C GLY A 92 3.73 -36.35 21.79
N ALA A 93 3.94 -35.74 20.63
CA ALA A 93 4.81 -36.25 19.56
C ALA A 93 5.40 -35.11 18.70
N PHE A 94 6.41 -35.43 17.86
CA PHE A 94 7.17 -34.49 17.00
C PHE A 94 7.88 -33.33 17.74
N SER A 95 8.07 -33.44 19.06
CA SER A 95 9.10 -32.66 19.77
C SER A 95 10.43 -33.39 19.62
N SER A 96 11.46 -32.69 19.10
CA SER A 96 12.84 -33.21 19.05
C SER A 96 13.62 -32.93 20.34
N VAL A 97 12.95 -32.38 21.36
CA VAL A 97 13.46 -32.14 22.71
C VAL A 97 12.64 -32.97 23.69
#